data_AF-A0A645DZT3-F1
#
_entry.id   AF-A0A645DZT3-F1
#
_cell.length_a   1.000
_cell.length_b   1.000
_cell.length_c   1.000
_cell.angle_alpha   90.00
_cell.angle_beta   90.00
_cell.angle_gamma   90.00
#
_symmetry.space_group_name_H-M   'P 1'
#
loop_
_entity.id
_entity.type
_entity.pdbx_description
1 polymer ?
#
loop_
_entity_poly.entity_id
_entity_poly.type
_entity_poly.pdbx_seq_one_letter_code
_entity_poly.pdbx_strand_id
1 'polypeptide(L)'
;MISQKEKEIIAYHEIGHALVAAKQTDSAPVHKITIIPRTSGALGYTMQVEEGERVLMNKEEAFNKITTFTGGRAAEELIFNTFTSGASNDIEQATKLARAMVTRLGMSKNFDMMALETVNNP
;
A
#
# COMPACT_ATOMS: atom_id res chain seq x y z
N MET A 1 -3.80 25.27 8.29
CA MET A 1 -2.33 25.09 8.19
C MET A 1 -1.98 23.79 8.88
N ILE A 2 -1.17 22.94 8.26
CA ILE A 2 -0.69 21.68 8.87
C ILE A 2 0.36 22.03 9.93
N SER A 3 0.19 21.52 11.14
CA SER A 3 1.15 21.72 12.24
C SER A 3 2.48 21.03 11.94
N GLN A 4 3.56 21.46 12.61
CA GLN A 4 4.88 20.85 12.44
C GLN A 4 4.86 19.35 12.77
N LYS A 5 4.13 18.98 13.83
CA LYS A 5 3.95 17.58 14.25
C LYS A 5 3.23 16.75 13.20
N GLU A 6 2.16 17.27 12.59
CA GLU A 6 1.46 16.57 11.51
C GLU A 6 2.36 16.41 10.27
N LYS A 7 3.15 17.43 9.91
CA LYS A 7 4.12 17.32 8.80
C LYS A 7 5.15 16.23 9.05
N GLU A 8 5.64 16.09 10.27
CA GLU A 8 6.58 15.02 10.63
C GLU A 8 5.92 13.65 10.49
N ILE A 9 4.70 13.47 11.02
CA ILE A 9 3.96 12.22 10.88
C ILE A 9 3.78 11.84 9.41
N ILE A 10 3.35 12.80 8.57
CA ILE A 10 3.19 12.58 7.12
C ILE A 10 4.53 12.21 6.49
N ALA A 11 5.63 12.88 6.85
CA ALA A 11 6.94 12.58 6.28
C ALA A 11 7.41 11.16 6.59
N TYR A 12 7.28 10.71 7.84
CA TYR A 12 7.62 9.34 8.22
C TYR A 12 6.70 8.31 7.56
N HIS A 13 5.41 8.62 7.42
CA HIS A 13 4.45 7.77 6.72
C HIS A 13 4.86 7.56 5.25
N GLU A 14 5.13 8.64 4.51
CA GLU A 14 5.54 8.54 3.10
C GLU A 14 6.90 7.84 2.94
N ILE A 15 7.85 8.10 3.84
CA ILE A 15 9.15 7.40 3.85
C ILE A 15 8.95 5.91 4.16
N GLY A 16 7.98 5.54 5.00
CA GLY A 16 7.63 4.15 5.29
C GLY A 16 7.26 3.37 4.04
N HIS A 17 6.35 3.93 3.21
CA HIS A 17 6.01 3.34 1.92
C HIS A 17 7.23 3.22 1.01
N ALA A 18 7.99 4.31 0.87
CA ALA A 18 9.12 4.36 -0.05
C ALA A 18 10.24 3.37 0.34
N LEU A 19 10.54 3.24 1.63
CA LEU A 19 11.59 2.35 2.12
C LEU A 19 11.22 0.88 1.91
N VAL A 20 9.96 0.52 2.20
CA VAL A 20 9.46 -0.84 1.96
C VAL A 20 9.50 -1.16 0.47
N ALA A 21 8.99 -0.27 -0.37
CA ALA A 21 9.04 -0.42 -1.82
C ALA A 21 10.47 -0.58 -2.35
N ALA A 22 11.41 0.25 -1.90
CA ALA A 22 12.79 0.24 -2.35
C ALA A 22 13.59 -1.01 -1.90
N LYS A 23 13.11 -1.74 -0.88
CA LYS A 23 13.75 -2.98 -0.40
C LYS A 23 13.21 -4.24 -1.06
N GLN A 24 12.12 -4.15 -1.81
CA GLN A 24 11.55 -5.27 -2.55
C GLN A 24 12.29 -5.48 -3.87
N THR A 25 12.52 -6.73 -4.26
CA THR A 25 13.25 -7.10 -5.49
C THR A 25 12.46 -6.84 -6.78
N ASP A 26 11.13 -6.95 -6.73
CA ASP A 26 10.25 -6.90 -7.91
C ASP A 26 9.20 -5.79 -7.82
N SER A 27 9.50 -4.73 -7.07
CA SER A 27 8.61 -3.58 -6.91
C SER A 27 9.00 -2.47 -7.87
N ALA A 28 8.00 -1.75 -8.36
CA ALA A 28 8.23 -0.59 -9.20
C ALA A 28 9.10 0.44 -8.46
N PRO A 29 10.11 1.03 -9.13
CA PRO A 29 11.00 1.99 -8.51
C PRO A 29 10.24 3.23 -8.03
N VAL A 30 10.59 3.68 -6.83
CA VAL A 30 10.06 4.92 -6.25
C VAL A 30 10.59 6.09 -7.06
N HIS A 31 9.69 6.79 -7.76
CA HIS A 31 10.05 7.91 -8.61
C HIS A 31 9.92 9.26 -7.90
N LYS A 32 8.98 9.38 -6.96
CA LYS A 32 8.72 10.64 -6.27
C LYS A 32 8.08 10.40 -4.91
N ILE A 33 8.54 11.15 -3.92
CA ILE A 33 7.95 11.23 -2.58
C ILE A 33 7.62 12.70 -2.32
N THR A 34 6.41 12.99 -1.81
CA THR A 34 6.02 14.36 -1.46
C THR A 34 5.11 14.39 -0.24
N ILE A 35 5.30 15.41 0.60
CA ILE A 35 4.45 15.71 1.77
C ILE A 35 3.59 16.97 1.54
N ILE A 36 3.51 17.41 0.29
CA ILE A 36 2.71 18.57 -0.12
C ILE A 36 1.30 18.09 -0.45
N PRO A 37 0.25 18.60 0.23
CA PRO A 37 -1.13 18.26 -0.06
C PRO A 37 -1.51 18.78 -1.45
N ARG A 38 -1.99 17.91 -2.34
CA ARG A 38 -2.33 18.28 -3.74
C ARG A 38 -3.81 18.10 -4.08
N THR A 39 -4.56 17.26 -3.38
CA THR A 39 -6.01 17.02 -3.64
C THR A 39 -6.71 16.55 -2.37
N SER A 40 -8.03 16.81 -2.27
CA SER A 40 -8.91 16.49 -1.14
C SER A 40 -8.74 15.04 -0.66
N GLY A 41 -7.96 14.83 0.40
CA GLY A 41 -7.80 13.54 1.08
C GLY A 41 -6.36 13.06 1.24
N ALA A 42 -5.42 13.47 0.38
CA ALA A 42 -4.01 13.04 0.44
C ALA A 42 -3.11 14.17 0.96
N LEU A 43 -2.49 13.94 2.12
CA LEU A 43 -1.57 14.89 2.76
C LEU A 43 -0.11 14.73 2.26
N GLY A 44 0.18 13.60 1.62
CA GLY A 44 1.42 13.25 0.93
C GLY A 44 1.14 12.11 -0.06
N TYR A 45 2.12 11.74 -0.88
CA TYR A 45 2.09 10.48 -1.63
C TYR A 45 3.48 10.00 -2.06
N THR A 46 3.60 8.68 -2.17
CA THR A 46 4.74 7.95 -2.74
C THR A 46 4.35 7.38 -4.09
N MET A 47 5.01 7.82 -5.15
CA MET A 47 4.73 7.40 -6.52
C MET A 47 5.71 6.32 -6.96
N GLN A 48 5.15 5.15 -7.30
CA GLN A 48 5.86 4.09 -8.00
C GLN A 48 5.41 4.10 -9.47
N VAL A 49 6.36 3.97 -10.40
CA VAL A 49 6.06 3.87 -11.84
C VAL A 49 6.60 2.53 -12.32
N GLU A 50 5.71 1.66 -12.79
CA GLU A 50 6.07 0.40 -13.44
C GLU A 50 6.61 0.69 -14.85
N GLU A 51 7.71 0.04 -15.23
CA GLU A 51 8.21 0.06 -16.61
C GLU A 51 7.39 -0.92 -17.45
N GLY A 52 6.32 -0.41 -18.08
CA GLY A 52 5.44 -1.18 -18.98
C GLY A 52 4.12 -1.61 -18.35
N GLU A 53 3.22 -2.11 -19.19
CA GLU A 53 1.88 -2.54 -18.78
C GLU A 53 1.92 -4.02 -18.32
N ARG A 54 1.78 -4.26 -17.02
CA ARG A 54 1.66 -5.62 -16.47
C ARG A 54 0.20 -6.06 -16.40
N VAL A 55 -0.14 -7.06 -17.21
CA VAL A 55 -1.49 -7.66 -17.24
C VAL A 55 -1.69 -8.71 -16.15
N LEU A 56 -0.61 -9.39 -15.75
CA LEU A 56 -0.64 -10.48 -14.77
C LEU A 56 0.12 -10.08 -13.50
N MET A 57 -0.34 -10.59 -12.37
CA MET A 57 0.27 -10.38 -11.05
C MET A 57 0.41 -11.72 -10.35
N ASN A 58 1.62 -12.05 -9.93
CA ASN A 58 1.88 -13.26 -9.16
C ASN A 58 1.61 -13.04 -7.65
N LYS A 59 1.65 -14.11 -6.87
CA LYS A 59 1.37 -14.08 -5.43
C LYS A 59 2.35 -13.21 -4.64
N GLU A 60 3.62 -13.25 -4.99
CA GLU A 60 4.68 -12.49 -4.31
C GLU A 60 4.54 -11.00 -4.59
N GLU A 61 4.23 -10.62 -5.82
CA GLU A 61 3.93 -9.24 -6.22
C GLU A 61 2.71 -8.70 -5.48
N ALA A 62 1.63 -9.48 -5.37
CA ALA A 62 0.45 -9.10 -4.61
C ALA A 62 0.78 -8.89 -3.11
N PHE A 63 1.61 -9.77 -2.54
CA PHE A 63 2.07 -9.64 -1.16
C PHE A 63 2.99 -8.43 -0.95
N ASN A 64 3.88 -8.16 -1.91
CA ASN A 64 4.74 -6.98 -1.92
C ASN A 64 3.92 -5.69 -1.94
N LYS A 65 2.87 -5.63 -2.78
CA LYS A 65 1.91 -4.50 -2.79
C LYS A 65 1.25 -4.30 -1.43
N ILE A 66 0.78 -5.36 -0.77
CA ILE A 66 0.21 -5.29 0.60
C ILE A 66 1.24 -4.76 1.60
N THR A 67 2.48 -5.22 1.52
CA THR A 67 3.55 -4.80 2.42
C THR A 67 3.86 -3.31 2.22
N THR A 68 3.89 -2.84 0.98
CA THR A 68 4.08 -1.42 0.66
C THR A 68 2.93 -0.58 1.21
N PHE A 69 1.66 -0.97 1.02
CA PHE A 69 0.51 -0.26 1.61
C PHE A 69 0.60 -0.17 3.14
N THR A 70 1.09 -1.21 3.82
CA THR A 70 1.19 -1.20 5.28
C THR A 70 2.43 -0.45 5.81
N GLY A 71 3.38 -0.09 4.93
CA GLY A 71 4.65 0.55 5.29
C GLY A 71 4.51 1.91 5.98
N GLY A 72 3.61 2.77 5.51
CA GLY A 72 3.41 4.10 6.10
C GLY A 72 2.87 4.03 7.53
N ARG A 73 1.85 3.20 7.75
CA ARG A 73 1.28 2.93 9.07
C ARG A 73 2.32 2.30 10.03
N ALA A 74 3.11 1.35 9.54
CA ALA A 74 4.15 0.71 10.34
C ALA A 74 5.22 1.73 10.79
N ALA A 75 5.58 2.69 9.93
CA ALA A 75 6.51 3.76 10.29
C ALA A 75 5.92 4.71 11.36
N GLU A 76 4.62 5.02 11.29
CA GLU A 76 3.95 5.80 12.35
C GLU A 76 4.03 5.09 13.71
N GLU A 77 3.68 3.81 13.74
CA GLU A 77 3.68 3.01 14.97
C GLU A 77 5.09 2.88 15.56
N LEU A 78 6.09 2.67 14.72
CA LEU A 78 7.48 2.50 15.16
C LEU A 78 8.09 3.79 15.74
N ILE A 79 7.84 4.94 15.11
CA ILE A 79 8.50 6.21 15.46
C ILE A 79 7.72 6.99 16.50
N PHE A 80 6.38 6.99 16.42
CA PHE A 80 5.54 7.82 17.28
C PHE A 80 4.76 7.04 18.33
N ASN A 81 4.86 5.69 18.35
CA ASN A 81 4.08 4.83 19.26
C ASN A 81 2.58 5.12 19.22
N THR A 82 2.09 5.58 18.08
CA THR A 82 0.71 5.92 17.82
C THR A 82 0.47 5.85 16.32
N PHE A 83 -0.77 6.08 15.93
CA PHE A 83 -1.16 6.03 14.55
C PHE A 83 -2.33 6.95 14.24
N THR A 84 -2.45 7.31 12.98
CA THR A 84 -3.43 8.29 12.52
C THR A 84 -4.45 7.69 11.56
N SER A 85 -5.45 8.51 11.24
CA SER A 85 -6.44 8.22 10.18
C SER A 85 -5.86 8.32 8.77
N GLY A 86 -4.60 8.78 8.60
CA GLY A 86 -3.96 8.94 7.29
C GLY A 86 -3.85 7.62 6.51
N ALA A 87 -3.64 6.51 7.21
CA ALA A 87 -3.49 5.17 6.61
C ALA A 87 -4.80 4.51 6.16
N SER A 88 -5.96 5.18 6.27
CA SER A 88 -7.26 4.56 5.99
C SER A 88 -7.37 3.98 4.58
N ASN A 89 -6.88 4.73 3.57
CA ASN A 89 -6.91 4.28 2.18
C ASN A 89 -5.97 3.10 1.94
N ASP A 90 -4.79 3.09 2.57
CA ASP A 90 -3.85 1.98 2.42
C ASP A 90 -4.38 0.69 3.02
N ILE A 91 -5.03 0.78 4.19
CA ILE A 91 -5.70 -0.35 4.84
C ILE A 91 -6.80 -0.89 3.93
N GLU A 92 -7.61 -0.02 3.33
CA GLU A 92 -8.67 -0.42 2.40
C GLU A 92 -8.10 -1.17 1.19
N GLN A 93 -7.08 -0.61 0.55
CA GLN A 93 -6.45 -1.22 -0.62
C GLN A 93 -5.75 -2.55 -0.29
N ALA A 94 -5.00 -2.60 0.81
CA ALA A 94 -4.36 -3.82 1.30
C ALA A 94 -5.39 -4.91 1.59
N THR A 95 -6.48 -4.55 2.27
CA THR A 95 -7.56 -5.49 2.62
C THR A 95 -8.28 -6.00 1.38
N LYS A 96 -8.58 -5.11 0.42
CA LYS A 96 -9.22 -5.47 -0.85
C LYS A 96 -8.37 -6.46 -1.65
N LEU A 97 -7.06 -6.22 -1.74
CA LEU A 97 -6.13 -7.12 -2.43
C LEU A 97 -5.98 -8.44 -1.68
N ALA A 98 -5.79 -8.42 -0.36
CA ALA A 98 -5.69 -9.61 0.47
C ALA A 98 -6.95 -10.49 0.36
N ARG A 99 -8.13 -9.87 0.35
CA ARG A 99 -9.40 -10.58 0.12
C ARG A 99 -9.37 -11.26 -1.23
N ALA A 100 -9.12 -10.52 -2.31
CA ALA A 100 -9.07 -11.08 -3.67
C ALA A 100 -8.05 -12.22 -3.81
N MET A 101 -6.89 -12.13 -3.16
CA MET A 101 -5.88 -13.20 -3.12
C MET A 101 -6.48 -14.50 -2.57
N VAL A 102 -7.27 -14.43 -1.51
CA VAL A 102 -7.87 -15.60 -0.86
C VAL A 102 -9.12 -16.09 -1.59
N THR A 103 -9.99 -15.18 -2.01
CA THR A 103 -11.34 -15.51 -2.46
C THR A 103 -11.47 -15.70 -3.97
N ARG A 104 -10.56 -15.14 -4.78
CA ARG A 104 -10.71 -15.12 -6.24
C ARG A 104 -9.49 -15.62 -7.00
N LEU A 105 -8.29 -15.36 -6.49
CA LEU A 105 -7.04 -15.65 -7.20
C LEU A 105 -6.41 -16.99 -6.80
N GLY A 106 -7.02 -17.72 -5.86
CA GLY A 106 -6.51 -19.01 -5.40
C GLY A 106 -5.12 -18.95 -4.75
N MET A 107 -4.73 -17.80 -4.19
CA MET A 107 -3.39 -17.59 -3.64
C MET A 107 -3.25 -18.03 -2.17
N SER A 108 -4.29 -18.64 -1.58
CA SER A 108 -4.28 -19.19 -0.22
C SER A 108 -3.95 -20.68 -0.24
N LYS A 109 -3.03 -21.14 0.62
CA LYS A 109 -2.72 -22.59 0.73
C LYS A 109 -3.90 -23.44 1.23
N ASN A 110 -4.86 -22.83 1.92
CA ASN A 110 -6.00 -23.55 2.50
C ASN A 110 -7.12 -23.81 1.48
N PHE A 111 -7.26 -22.94 0.49
CA PHE A 111 -8.32 -23.03 -0.54
C PHE A 111 -7.76 -23.35 -1.93
N ASP A 112 -6.52 -22.95 -2.20
CA ASP A 112 -5.77 -23.20 -3.45
C ASP A 112 -6.60 -22.80 -4.69
N MET A 113 -6.64 -23.63 -5.73
CA MET A 113 -7.33 -23.42 -7.01
C MET A 113 -8.87 -23.43 -6.91
N MET A 114 -9.45 -22.66 -5.98
CA MET A 114 -10.88 -22.46 -5.79
C MET A 114 -11.23 -20.96 -5.73
N ALA A 115 -12.37 -20.59 -6.31
CA ALA A 115 -12.96 -19.27 -6.17
C ALA A 115 -14.12 -19.33 -5.16
N LEU A 116 -13.99 -18.57 -4.06
CA LEU A 116 -14.98 -18.43 -2.99
C LEU A 116 -15.98 -17.30 -3.26
N GLU A 117 -15.64 -16.35 -4.13
CA GLU A 117 -16.52 -15.28 -4.56
C GLU A 117 -16.36 -15.01 -6.07
N THR A 118 -17.41 -14.50 -6.70
CA THR A 118 -17.39 -14.03 -8.09
C THR A 118 -17.60 -12.52 -8.14
N VAL A 119 -17.02 -11.86 -9.14
CA VAL A 119 -17.36 -10.45 -9.40
C VAL A 119 -18.70 -10.43 -10.11
N ASN A 120 -19.73 -10.04 -9.38
CA ASN A 120 -20.98 -9.64 -10.00
C ASN A 120 -20.75 -8.23 -10.52
N ASN A 121 -20.50 -8.09 -11.82
CA ASN A 121 -20.52 -6.77 -12.45
C ASN A 121 -21.99 -6.37 -12.57
N PRO A 122 -22.45 -5.28 -11.92
CA PRO A 122 -23.78 -4.74 -12.18
C PRO A 122 -23.90 -4.25 -13.63
#